data_AF-A0A7H9APQ7-F1
#
_entry.id   AF-A0A7H9APQ7-F1
#
_cell.length_a   1.000
_cell.length_b   1.000
_cell.length_c   1.000
_cell.angle_alpha   90.00
_cell.angle_beta   90.00
_cell.angle_gamma   90.00
#
_symmetry.space_group_name_H-M   'P 1'
#
loop_
_entity.id
_entity.type
_entity.pdbx_description
1 polymer ?
#
loop_
_entity_poly.entity_id
_entity_poly.type
_entity_poly.pdbx_seq_one_letter_code
_entity_poly.pdbx_strand_id
1 'polypeptide(L)'
;MNESDKEISYILGKLNHLEYKEIVPALLKKGFNRQKAIDLLEFLEKNNLVELNYSDKIKLIYINEYKEKIKLKDFSIKAKITPKGKTFIKENTSFWNKVLGEWKMYLFFGLPTALILFSLKSGLFFPFNSEDSDSIDFTVFVHGPNGHDDLILRNQGKVYLDLKTDRREASINEKGEATFKQVPSSVTGRAVKINIEHPEPYRPVSLDSLYRISNGAAIYLQVKLYNIGNIYGNVLDSRTNKGVDSVRVSVRDAYTFTDIYGYYKLEIPSNYQKKYQNIRFEKNGYDIVQKNNIPIHTKQSVDVLIKKSNVE
;
A
#
# COMPACT_ATOMS: atom_id res chain seq x y z
N MET A 1 40.55 5.22 -12.83
CA MET A 1 39.24 4.62 -12.47
C MET A 1 38.31 4.87 -13.64
N ASN A 2 37.94 3.81 -14.36
CA ASN A 2 37.11 3.95 -15.55
C ASN A 2 35.70 4.37 -15.14
N GLU A 3 34.95 4.95 -16.08
CA GLU A 3 33.55 5.35 -15.87
C GLU A 3 32.68 4.18 -15.38
N SER A 4 32.99 2.97 -15.86
CA SER A 4 32.41 1.71 -15.39
C SER A 4 32.56 1.48 -13.89
N ASP A 5 33.76 1.74 -13.33
CA ASP A 5 34.05 1.47 -11.92
C ASP A 5 33.28 2.41 -10.98
N LYS A 6 33.03 3.64 -11.45
CA LYS A 6 32.21 4.64 -10.74
C LYS A 6 30.75 4.20 -10.68
N GLU A 7 30.19 3.75 -11.81
CA GLU A 7 28.82 3.24 -11.87
C GLU A 7 28.66 1.98 -11.00
N ILE A 8 29.59 1.04 -11.07
CA ILE A 8 29.57 -0.21 -10.30
C ILE A 8 29.61 0.07 -8.79
N SER A 9 30.51 0.93 -8.32
CA SER A 9 30.60 1.26 -6.89
C SER A 9 29.38 2.03 -6.37
N TYR A 10 28.80 2.92 -7.18
CA TYR A 10 27.56 3.61 -6.83
C TYR A 10 26.41 2.62 -6.64
N ILE A 11 26.29 1.66 -7.56
CA ILE A 11 25.22 0.65 -7.53
C ILE A 11 25.42 -0.31 -6.34
N LEU A 12 26.62 -0.84 -6.16
CA LEU A 12 26.95 -1.71 -5.04
C LEU A 12 26.73 -1.02 -3.68
N GLY A 13 27.09 0.26 -3.56
CA GLY A 13 26.81 1.06 -2.36
C GLY A 13 25.32 1.19 -2.06
N LYS A 14 24.46 1.30 -3.10
CA LYS A 14 23.00 1.32 -2.93
C LYS A 14 22.42 -0.06 -2.62
N LEU A 15 23.00 -1.12 -3.16
CA LEU A 15 22.62 -2.51 -2.87
C LEU A 15 23.01 -2.93 -1.45
N ASN A 16 24.03 -2.31 -0.84
CA ASN A 16 24.50 -2.65 0.50
C ASN A 16 23.46 -2.46 1.62
N HIS A 17 22.41 -1.69 1.37
CA HIS A 17 21.30 -1.49 2.31
C HIS A 17 20.06 -2.34 2.00
N LEU A 18 20.08 -3.11 0.91
CA LEU A 18 18.94 -3.90 0.45
C LEU A 18 19.17 -5.36 0.81
N GLU A 19 18.83 -5.72 2.05
CA GLU A 19 18.66 -7.13 2.39
C GLU A 19 17.50 -7.71 1.56
N TYR A 20 17.85 -8.42 0.49
CA TYR A 20 16.98 -9.28 -0.32
C TYR A 20 15.78 -8.62 -1.01
N LYS A 21 16.01 -7.67 -1.94
CA LYS A 21 14.95 -7.16 -2.84
C LYS A 21 15.34 -7.16 -4.32
N GLU A 22 14.29 -7.16 -5.14
CA GLU A 22 14.28 -7.23 -6.60
C GLU A 22 15.22 -6.19 -7.24
N ILE A 23 16.39 -6.63 -7.71
CA ILE A 23 17.44 -5.76 -8.25
C ILE A 23 16.99 -5.08 -9.55
N VAL A 24 16.30 -5.85 -10.41
CA VAL A 24 15.94 -5.43 -11.76
C VAL A 24 14.97 -4.22 -11.73
N PRO A 25 13.86 -4.23 -10.95
CA PRO A 25 13.03 -3.05 -10.78
C PRO A 25 13.79 -1.83 -10.22
N ALA A 26 14.77 -2.04 -9.32
CA ALA A 26 15.56 -0.96 -8.75
C ALA A 26 16.48 -0.31 -9.80
N LEU A 27 17.13 -1.11 -10.65
CA LEU A 27 17.97 -0.63 -11.76
C LEU A 27 17.13 0.14 -12.79
N LEU A 28 15.98 -0.39 -13.18
CA LEU A 28 15.08 0.28 -14.12
C LEU A 28 14.57 1.63 -13.60
N LYS A 29 14.20 1.71 -12.32
CA LYS A 29 13.78 2.97 -11.67
C LYS A 29 14.90 4.02 -11.66
N LYS A 30 16.15 3.61 -11.83
CA LYS A 30 17.33 4.49 -11.89
C LYS A 30 17.76 4.86 -13.31
N GLY A 31 16.96 4.52 -14.32
CA GLY A 31 17.22 4.90 -15.71
C GLY A 31 18.14 3.95 -16.46
N PHE A 32 18.50 2.81 -15.87
CA PHE A 32 19.16 1.75 -16.63
C PHE A 32 18.16 1.21 -17.65
N ASN A 33 18.57 1.16 -18.91
CA ASN A 33 17.81 0.41 -19.90
C ASN A 33 17.99 -1.09 -19.68
N ARG A 34 17.16 -1.90 -20.35
CA ARG A 34 17.16 -3.36 -20.20
C ARG A 34 18.55 -3.98 -20.39
N GLN A 35 19.24 -3.60 -21.47
CA GLN A 35 20.51 -4.20 -21.83
C GLN A 35 21.59 -3.86 -20.80
N LYS A 36 21.71 -2.57 -20.42
CA LYS A 36 22.65 -2.13 -19.39
C LYS A 36 22.42 -2.79 -18.03
N ALA A 37 21.16 -3.07 -17.68
CA ALA A 37 20.85 -3.78 -16.43
C ALA A 37 21.29 -5.25 -16.48
N ILE A 38 21.17 -5.91 -17.64
CA ILE A 38 21.62 -7.29 -17.87
C ILE A 38 23.15 -7.35 -17.86
N ASP A 39 23.81 -6.50 -18.65
CA ASP A 39 25.28 -6.46 -18.76
C ASP A 39 25.93 -6.24 -17.38
N LEU A 40 25.30 -5.40 -16.55
CA LEU A 40 25.74 -5.15 -15.19
C LEU A 40 25.54 -6.37 -14.28
N LEU A 41 24.41 -7.07 -14.35
CA LEU A 41 24.17 -8.27 -13.57
C LEU A 41 25.17 -9.37 -13.93
N GLU A 42 25.41 -9.59 -15.22
CA GLU A 42 26.43 -10.51 -15.71
C GLU A 42 27.83 -10.13 -15.21
N PHE A 43 28.17 -8.84 -15.25
CA PHE A 43 29.44 -8.36 -14.71
C PHE A 43 29.57 -8.66 -13.20
N LEU A 44 28.53 -8.38 -12.42
CA LEU A 44 28.55 -8.59 -10.97
C LEU A 44 28.64 -10.08 -10.61
N GLU A 45 27.95 -10.94 -11.35
CA GLU A 45 27.99 -12.40 -11.18
C GLU A 45 29.34 -12.98 -11.61
N LYS A 46 29.83 -12.62 -12.80
CA LYS A 46 31.14 -13.07 -13.34
C LYS A 46 32.30 -12.72 -12.42
N ASN A 47 32.24 -11.58 -11.73
CA ASN A 47 33.27 -11.15 -10.79
C ASN A 47 33.01 -11.60 -9.35
N ASN A 48 31.98 -12.43 -9.10
CA ASN A 48 31.58 -12.91 -7.78
C ASN A 48 31.36 -11.77 -6.76
N LEU A 49 30.84 -10.63 -7.21
CA LEU A 49 30.56 -9.46 -6.35
C LEU A 49 29.17 -9.58 -5.68
N VAL A 50 28.27 -10.32 -6.32
CA VAL A 50 26.94 -10.64 -5.80
C VAL A 50 26.62 -12.12 -6.05
N GLU A 51 25.85 -12.71 -5.15
CA GLU A 51 25.23 -14.02 -5.32
C GLU A 51 23.76 -13.79 -5.71
N LEU A 52 23.38 -14.24 -6.91
CA LEU A 52 22.04 -14.06 -7.46
C LEU A 52 21.21 -15.31 -7.17
N ASN A 53 20.10 -15.13 -6.44
CA ASN A 53 19.09 -16.17 -6.24
C ASN A 53 17.90 -15.90 -7.15
N TYR A 54 17.80 -16.70 -8.22
CA TYR A 54 16.72 -16.69 -9.18
C TYR A 54 15.56 -17.56 -8.65
N SER A 55 14.33 -17.03 -8.66
CA SER A 55 13.13 -17.84 -8.36
C SER A 55 13.01 -19.03 -9.32
N ASP A 56 12.46 -20.16 -8.85
CA ASP A 56 12.31 -21.41 -9.63
C ASP A 56 11.57 -21.21 -10.97
N LYS A 57 10.65 -20.22 -11.05
CA LYS A 57 9.99 -19.86 -12.32
C LYS A 57 10.93 -19.30 -13.38
N ILE A 58 12.06 -18.72 -12.99
CA ILE A 58 13.03 -18.06 -13.90
C ILE A 58 14.05 -19.06 -14.43
N LYS A 59 14.44 -20.08 -13.64
CA LYS A 59 15.34 -21.15 -14.09
C LYS A 59 14.82 -21.88 -15.33
N LEU A 60 13.49 -22.06 -15.43
CA LEU A 60 12.84 -22.68 -16.59
C LEU A 60 12.84 -21.80 -17.85
N ILE A 61 12.88 -20.47 -17.70
CA ILE A 61 12.86 -19.52 -18.83
C ILE A 61 14.26 -19.32 -19.43
N TYR A 62 15.31 -19.38 -18.60
CA TYR A 62 16.69 -19.26 -19.08
C TYR A 62 17.15 -20.45 -19.94
N ILE A 63 16.46 -21.59 -19.84
CA ILE A 63 16.79 -22.83 -20.57
C ILE A 63 16.14 -22.88 -21.96
N ASN A 64 15.11 -22.07 -22.23
CA ASN A 64 14.39 -22.07 -23.51
C ASN A 64 14.54 -20.74 -24.26
N GLU A 65 15.17 -20.80 -25.43
CA GLU A 65 15.19 -19.73 -26.43
C GLU A 65 13.77 -19.38 -26.89
N TYR A 66 13.10 -18.42 -26.26
CA TYR A 66 11.91 -17.81 -26.86
C TYR A 66 11.86 -16.29 -26.68
N LYS A 67 11.77 -15.63 -27.85
CA LYS A 67 11.59 -14.18 -28.09
C LYS A 67 10.16 -13.70 -27.74
N GLU A 68 9.66 -13.99 -26.55
CA GLU A 68 8.41 -13.35 -26.09
C GLU A 68 8.68 -12.14 -25.19
N LYS A 69 7.83 -11.12 -25.33
CA LYS A 69 7.86 -9.83 -24.61
C LYS A 69 7.52 -10.02 -23.12
N ILE A 70 8.40 -10.66 -22.37
CA ILE A 70 8.30 -10.71 -20.92
C ILE A 70 8.57 -9.30 -20.38
N LYS A 71 7.63 -8.74 -19.61
CA LYS A 71 7.77 -7.42 -19.01
C LYS A 71 8.74 -7.53 -17.82
N LEU A 72 9.82 -6.76 -17.85
CA LEU A 72 10.89 -6.79 -16.82
C LEU A 72 10.42 -6.62 -15.37
N LYS A 73 9.25 -5.99 -15.17
CA LYS A 73 8.64 -5.81 -13.84
C LYS A 73 8.26 -7.13 -13.16
N ASP A 74 8.20 -8.23 -13.91
CA ASP A 74 7.83 -9.55 -13.39
C ASP A 74 9.05 -10.36 -12.92
N PHE A 75 10.28 -9.81 -13.04
CA PHE A 75 11.52 -10.46 -12.60
C PHE A 75 11.93 -10.03 -11.19
N SER A 76 11.76 -10.94 -10.23
CA SER A 76 12.21 -10.76 -8.84
C SER A 76 13.53 -11.49 -8.58
N ILE A 77 14.65 -10.88 -9.00
CA ILE A 77 16.01 -11.40 -8.70
C ILE A 77 16.45 -10.87 -7.34
N LYS A 78 16.79 -11.78 -6.41
CA LYS A 78 17.39 -11.42 -5.11
C LYS A 78 18.91 -11.49 -5.23
N ALA A 79 19.62 -10.41 -4.86
CA ALA A 79 21.08 -10.45 -4.69
C ALA A 79 21.45 -10.46 -3.22
N LYS A 80 22.54 -11.16 -2.92
CA LYS A 80 23.31 -10.99 -1.69
C LYS A 80 24.73 -10.56 -2.04
N ILE A 81 25.21 -9.47 -1.47
CA ILE A 81 26.59 -9.02 -1.72
C ILE A 81 27.57 -9.97 -1.05
N THR A 82 28.58 -10.44 -1.80
CA THR A 82 29.61 -11.36 -1.30
C THR A 82 30.63 -10.61 -0.44
N PRO A 83 31.47 -11.31 0.35
CA PRO A 83 32.60 -10.68 1.04
C PRO A 83 33.53 -9.92 0.09
N LYS A 84 33.78 -10.45 -1.12
CA LYS A 84 34.56 -9.76 -2.16
C LYS A 84 33.89 -8.47 -2.63
N GLY A 85 32.57 -8.49 -2.84
CA GLY A 85 31.79 -7.29 -3.15
C GLY A 85 31.89 -6.22 -2.06
N LYS A 86 31.87 -6.62 -0.78
CA LYS A 86 32.07 -5.69 0.35
C LYS A 86 33.48 -5.07 0.35
N THR A 87 34.52 -5.86 0.09
CA THR A 87 35.90 -5.36 -0.02
C THR A 87 36.05 -4.38 -1.17
N PHE A 88 35.48 -4.69 -2.35
CA PHE A 88 35.48 -3.80 -3.51
C PHE A 88 34.81 -2.45 -3.21
N ILE A 89 33.66 -2.45 -2.51
CA ILE A 89 33.01 -1.21 -2.06
C ILE A 89 33.93 -0.43 -1.13
N LYS A 90 34.59 -1.09 -0.17
CA LYS A 90 35.46 -0.43 0.82
C LYS A 90 36.69 0.21 0.17
N GLU A 91 37.31 -0.49 -0.79
CA GLU A 91 38.48 0.00 -1.52
C GLU A 91 38.13 1.19 -2.43
N ASN A 92 36.96 1.17 -3.08
CA ASN A 92 36.56 2.25 -3.98
C ASN A 92 35.86 3.44 -3.27
N THR A 93 35.25 3.24 -2.10
CA THR A 93 34.69 4.35 -1.28
C THR A 93 35.78 5.11 -0.51
N SER A 94 36.88 4.43 -0.14
CA SER A 94 38.10 5.03 0.41
C SER A 94 38.67 6.15 -0.48
N PHE A 95 38.67 5.95 -1.80
CA PHE A 95 39.15 6.94 -2.76
C PHE A 95 38.32 8.24 -2.76
N TRP A 96 36.99 8.14 -2.68
CA TRP A 96 36.09 9.31 -2.62
C TRP A 96 36.19 10.08 -1.30
N ASN A 97 36.37 9.39 -0.18
CA ASN A 97 36.57 10.05 1.11
C ASN A 97 37.92 10.79 1.18
N LYS A 98 38.93 10.34 0.44
CA LYS A 98 40.22 11.03 0.28
C LYS A 98 40.11 12.28 -0.60
N VAL A 99 39.45 12.18 -1.75
CA VAL A 99 39.30 13.29 -2.72
C VAL A 99 38.31 14.36 -2.24
N LEU A 100 37.18 13.98 -1.63
CA LEU A 100 36.21 14.95 -1.09
C LEU A 100 36.61 15.47 0.30
N GLY A 101 37.44 14.74 1.06
CA GLY A 101 37.87 15.15 2.40
C GLY A 101 38.68 16.45 2.38
N GLU A 102 39.59 16.61 1.42
CA GLU A 102 40.40 17.82 1.31
C GLU A 102 39.62 19.02 0.76
N TRP A 103 38.63 18.80 -0.12
CA TRP A 103 37.81 19.88 -0.69
C TRP A 103 36.63 20.31 0.20
N LYS A 104 36.12 19.42 1.07
CA LYS A 104 35.00 19.74 1.97
C LYS A 104 35.33 20.85 2.95
N MET A 105 36.57 20.92 3.45
CA MET A 105 36.95 21.95 4.41
C MET A 105 36.87 23.35 3.78
N TYR A 106 37.36 23.52 2.56
CA TYR A 106 37.33 24.81 1.85
C TYR A 106 35.94 25.19 1.35
N LEU A 107 35.15 24.24 0.85
CA LEU A 107 33.78 24.51 0.37
C LEU A 107 32.78 24.81 1.51
N PHE A 108 32.89 24.11 2.65
CA PHE A 108 31.96 24.32 3.77
C PHE A 108 32.36 25.46 4.71
N PHE A 109 33.64 25.75 4.89
CA PHE A 109 34.06 26.81 5.80
C PHE A 109 34.56 28.06 5.07
N GLY A 110 35.28 27.94 3.96
CA GLY A 110 35.86 29.09 3.26
C GLY A 110 34.84 29.95 2.52
N LEU A 111 33.88 29.32 1.84
CA LEU A 111 32.90 30.03 1.01
C LEU A 111 31.82 30.77 1.84
N PRO A 112 31.24 30.18 2.91
CA PRO A 112 30.28 30.89 3.75
C PRO A 112 30.92 31.99 4.58
N THR A 113 32.14 31.80 5.09
CA THR A 113 32.84 32.86 5.85
C THR A 113 33.21 34.04 4.97
N ALA A 114 33.68 33.81 3.74
CA ALA A 114 33.93 34.88 2.78
C ALA A 114 32.64 35.64 2.40
N LEU A 115 31.52 34.94 2.21
CA LEU A 115 30.21 35.56 1.90
C LEU A 115 29.63 36.36 3.07
N ILE A 116 29.77 35.88 4.31
CA ILE A 116 29.34 36.60 5.52
C ILE A 116 30.20 37.86 5.76
N LEU A 117 31.51 37.78 5.54
CA LEU A 117 32.40 38.93 5.66
C LEU A 117 32.18 39.95 4.54
N PHE A 118 31.82 39.49 3.34
CA PHE A 118 31.47 40.36 2.22
C PHE A 118 30.14 41.10 2.48
N SER A 119 29.11 40.40 2.97
CA SER A 119 27.79 41.00 3.26
C SER A 119 27.84 42.01 4.40
N LEU A 120 28.68 41.79 5.42
CA LEU A 120 28.90 42.75 6.51
C LEU A 120 29.56 44.06 6.04
N LYS A 121 30.46 44.01 5.04
CA LYS A 121 31.11 45.21 4.49
C LYS A 121 30.27 45.94 3.44
N SER A 122 29.42 45.23 2.70
CA SER A 122 28.65 45.83 1.60
C SER A 122 27.30 46.43 2.03
N GLY A 123 26.91 46.28 3.30
CA GLY A 123 25.62 46.78 3.81
C GLY A 123 24.40 46.04 3.23
N LEU A 124 24.59 44.91 2.55
CA LEU A 124 23.50 44.06 2.08
C LEU A 124 23.03 43.16 3.23
N PHE A 125 22.22 43.73 4.12
CA PHE A 125 21.27 42.92 4.89
C PHE A 125 20.21 42.44 3.90
N PHE A 126 20.23 41.14 3.55
CA PHE A 126 19.10 40.52 2.90
C PHE A 126 17.95 40.51 3.91
N PRO A 127 16.84 41.25 3.70
CA PRO A 127 15.66 40.99 4.48
C PRO A 127 15.26 39.55 4.15
N PHE A 128 15.25 38.68 5.17
CA PHE A 128 14.45 37.46 5.10
C PHE A 128 13.00 37.92 5.04
N ASN A 129 12.54 38.28 3.83
CA ASN A 129 11.13 38.27 3.53
C ASN A 129 10.70 36.84 3.79
N SER A 130 9.98 36.61 4.88
CA SER A 130 9.12 35.46 5.00
C SER A 130 8.16 35.55 3.83
N GLU A 131 8.48 34.87 2.72
CA GLU A 131 7.52 34.64 1.65
C GLU A 131 6.24 34.17 2.33
N ASP A 132 5.18 34.96 2.20
CA ASP A 132 3.82 34.50 2.47
C ASP A 132 3.70 33.19 1.72
N SER A 133 3.81 32.09 2.45
CA SER A 133 3.83 30.78 1.83
C SER A 133 2.41 30.58 1.32
N ASP A 134 2.21 30.79 0.02
CA ASP A 134 0.93 30.58 -0.62
C ASP A 134 0.43 29.21 -0.16
N SER A 135 -0.72 29.22 0.50
CA SER A 135 -1.34 28.02 1.04
C SER A 135 -2.71 27.87 0.41
N ILE A 136 -3.10 26.63 0.18
CA ILE A 136 -4.36 26.29 -0.45
C ILE A 136 -5.26 25.59 0.54
N ASP A 137 -6.55 25.82 0.36
CA ASP A 137 -7.61 25.14 1.09
C ASP A 137 -8.45 24.34 0.10
N PHE A 138 -8.90 23.16 0.50
CA PHE A 138 -9.82 22.35 -0.30
C PHE A 138 -10.64 21.41 0.57
N THR A 139 -11.73 20.89 0.00
CA THR A 139 -12.68 20.05 0.73
C THR A 139 -12.85 18.71 0.03
N VAL A 140 -12.83 17.64 0.81
CA VAL A 140 -13.17 16.29 0.37
C VAL A 140 -14.58 15.96 0.82
N PHE A 141 -15.46 15.68 -0.12
CA PHE A 141 -16.83 15.20 0.11
C PHE A 141 -16.84 13.68 0.06
N VAL A 142 -17.13 13.05 1.19
CA VAL A 142 -17.16 11.61 1.33
C VAL A 142 -18.58 11.11 1.12
N HIS A 143 -18.75 10.23 0.14
CA HIS A 143 -20.07 9.72 -0.22
C HIS A 143 -20.06 8.21 -0.51
N GLY A 144 -21.23 7.60 -0.44
CA GLY A 144 -21.44 6.18 -0.64
C GLY A 144 -21.68 5.77 -2.09
N PRO A 145 -21.99 4.48 -2.32
CA PRO A 145 -22.20 3.93 -3.65
C PRO A 145 -23.41 4.53 -4.39
N ASN A 146 -24.39 5.11 -3.68
CA ASN A 146 -25.64 5.59 -4.29
C ASN A 146 -25.58 7.03 -4.85
N GLY A 147 -24.40 7.65 -4.90
CA GLY A 147 -24.19 8.99 -5.45
C GLY A 147 -23.64 9.99 -4.43
N HIS A 148 -23.55 11.26 -4.81
CA HIS A 148 -22.94 12.31 -3.97
C HIS A 148 -23.78 12.65 -2.73
N ASP A 149 -25.10 12.42 -2.78
CA ASP A 149 -26.01 12.64 -1.65
C ASP A 149 -26.04 11.48 -0.66
N ASP A 150 -25.33 10.37 -0.95
CA ASP A 150 -25.25 9.19 -0.09
C ASP A 150 -24.25 9.41 1.06
N LEU A 151 -24.62 10.25 2.01
CA LEU A 151 -23.75 10.69 3.11
C LEU A 151 -23.65 9.63 4.23
N ILE A 152 -22.97 8.52 3.94
CA ILE A 152 -22.87 7.34 4.84
C ILE A 152 -21.95 7.49 6.05
N LEU A 153 -21.06 8.49 6.07
CA LEU A 153 -20.04 8.69 7.13
C LEU A 153 -20.18 10.04 7.86
N ARG A 154 -21.39 10.61 7.94
CA ARG A 154 -21.63 11.90 8.62
C ARG A 154 -21.16 11.84 10.09
N ASN A 155 -20.37 12.82 10.51
CA ASN A 155 -19.81 12.93 11.85
C ASN A 155 -18.96 11.72 12.29
N GLN A 156 -18.44 10.92 11.35
CA GLN A 156 -17.72 9.68 11.66
C GLN A 156 -16.49 9.50 10.78
N GLY A 157 -15.37 9.13 11.41
CA GLY A 157 -14.12 8.86 10.71
C GLY A 157 -13.33 10.12 10.33
N LYS A 158 -12.21 9.88 9.65
CA LYS A 158 -11.25 10.89 9.22
C LYS A 158 -10.80 10.61 7.79
N VAL A 159 -10.54 11.68 7.05
CA VAL A 159 -9.87 11.62 5.75
C VAL A 159 -8.39 11.91 5.94
N TYR A 160 -7.55 11.09 5.31
CA TYR A 160 -6.10 11.25 5.30
C TYR A 160 -5.61 11.67 3.92
N LEU A 161 -4.77 12.70 3.90
CA LEU A 161 -4.09 13.22 2.73
C LEU A 161 -2.61 12.87 2.81
N ASP A 162 -2.10 12.10 1.85
CA ASP A 162 -0.69 11.71 1.79
C ASP A 162 0.08 12.58 0.77
N LEU A 163 0.93 13.48 1.27
CA LEU A 163 1.72 14.43 0.49
C LEU A 163 3.17 13.96 0.27
N LYS A 164 3.47 12.67 0.49
CA LYS A 164 4.81 12.04 0.48
C LYS A 164 5.75 12.48 1.61
N THR A 165 5.88 13.79 1.85
CA THR A 165 6.71 14.36 2.92
C THR A 165 5.93 14.63 4.19
N ASP A 166 4.61 14.74 4.07
CA ASP A 166 3.69 15.07 5.15
C ASP A 166 2.42 14.22 5.00
N ARG A 167 1.73 13.95 6.10
CA ARG A 167 0.42 13.33 6.13
C ARG A 167 -0.50 14.19 6.97
N ARG A 168 -1.58 14.66 6.35
CA ARG A 168 -2.59 15.47 7.03
C ARG A 168 -3.88 14.69 7.24
N GLU A 169 -4.61 15.06 8.27
CA GLU A 169 -5.90 14.48 8.59
C GLU A 169 -6.97 15.56 8.78
N ALA A 170 -8.21 15.23 8.42
CA ALA A 170 -9.37 16.05 8.67
C ALA A 170 -10.56 15.16 9.03
N SER A 171 -11.27 15.49 10.10
CA SER A 171 -12.48 14.78 10.52
C SER A 171 -13.63 15.02 9.55
N ILE A 172 -14.49 14.02 9.37
CA ILE A 172 -15.69 14.13 8.53
C ILE A 172 -16.80 14.79 9.35
N ASN A 173 -17.34 15.91 8.87
CA ASN A 173 -18.38 16.69 9.56
C ASN A 173 -19.81 16.18 9.29
N GLU A 174 -20.81 16.94 9.73
CA GLU A 174 -22.23 16.61 9.58
C GLU A 174 -22.72 16.65 8.14
N LYS A 175 -21.96 17.22 7.20
CA LYS A 175 -22.29 17.30 5.77
C LYS A 175 -21.53 16.23 4.97
N GLY A 176 -20.74 15.38 5.63
CA GLY A 176 -19.87 14.42 4.95
C GLY A 176 -18.60 15.06 4.37
N GLU A 177 -18.22 16.24 4.86
CA GLU A 177 -17.08 17.01 4.37
C GLU A 177 -15.86 16.84 5.30
N ALA A 178 -14.68 16.79 4.71
CA ALA A 178 -13.40 16.91 5.41
C ALA A 178 -12.58 18.02 4.73
N THR A 179 -12.40 19.14 5.43
CA THR A 179 -11.72 20.33 4.90
C THR A 179 -10.27 20.38 5.34
N PHE A 180 -9.36 20.49 4.38
CA PHE A 180 -7.93 20.65 4.60
C PHE A 180 -7.56 22.11 4.41
N LYS A 181 -6.94 22.71 5.44
CA LYS A 181 -6.51 24.11 5.43
C LYS A 181 -5.00 24.23 5.38
N GLN A 182 -4.52 25.37 4.89
CA GLN A 182 -3.11 25.76 4.90
C GLN A 182 -2.19 24.71 4.27
N VAL A 183 -2.65 24.05 3.20
CA VAL A 183 -1.86 23.05 2.48
C VAL A 183 -0.84 23.78 1.62
N PRO A 184 0.45 23.37 1.58
CA PRO A 184 1.46 24.13 0.84
C PRO A 184 1.12 24.22 -0.65
N SER A 185 1.12 25.42 -1.24
CA SER A 185 0.81 25.62 -2.68
C SER A 185 1.68 24.79 -3.61
N SER A 186 2.88 24.38 -3.16
CA SER A 186 3.77 23.47 -3.90
C SER A 186 3.12 22.13 -4.28
N VAL A 187 2.00 21.74 -3.64
CA VAL A 187 1.24 20.52 -3.99
C VAL A 187 0.09 20.77 -4.98
N THR A 188 -0.20 22.03 -5.33
CA THR A 188 -1.21 22.38 -6.32
C THR A 188 -0.93 21.70 -7.66
N GLY A 189 -1.98 21.13 -8.27
CA GLY A 189 -1.90 20.38 -9.52
C GLY A 189 -1.26 19.00 -9.40
N ARG A 190 -0.68 18.64 -8.25
CA ARG A 190 -0.12 17.31 -8.02
C ARG A 190 -1.22 16.31 -7.71
N ALA A 191 -0.96 15.08 -8.13
CA ALA A 191 -1.82 13.95 -7.85
C ALA A 191 -1.44 13.35 -6.48
N VAL A 192 -2.41 13.29 -5.56
CA VAL A 192 -2.21 12.84 -4.18
C VAL A 192 -3.09 11.64 -3.86
N LYS A 193 -2.68 10.85 -2.88
CA LYS A 193 -3.50 9.75 -2.37
C LYS A 193 -4.38 10.25 -1.24
N ILE A 194 -5.67 9.95 -1.33
CA ILE A 194 -6.66 10.25 -0.29
C ILE A 194 -7.19 8.91 0.25
N ASN A 195 -7.16 8.73 1.57
CA ASN A 195 -7.67 7.55 2.26
C ASN A 195 -8.70 7.95 3.32
N ILE A 196 -9.44 6.96 3.84
CA ILE A 196 -10.33 7.12 4.99
C ILE A 196 -9.86 6.21 6.11
N GLU A 197 -9.91 6.72 7.33
CA GLU A 197 -9.87 5.93 8.55
C GLU A 197 -11.22 5.96 9.24
N HIS A 198 -11.71 4.78 9.57
CA HIS A 198 -12.99 4.60 10.24
C HIS A 198 -12.94 3.28 11.03
N PRO A 199 -13.63 3.17 12.19
CA PRO A 199 -13.65 1.92 12.96
C PRO A 199 -14.14 0.70 12.16
N GLU A 200 -15.09 0.94 11.26
CA GLU A 200 -15.59 -0.04 10.30
C GLU A 200 -14.77 -0.01 9.01
N PRO A 201 -14.64 -1.12 8.27
CA PRO A 201 -13.71 -1.26 7.15
C PRO A 201 -14.22 -0.59 5.86
N TYR A 202 -14.59 0.68 5.94
CA TYR A 202 -14.81 1.53 4.79
C TYR A 202 -13.48 1.80 4.08
N ARG A 203 -13.51 1.76 2.76
CA ARG A 203 -12.37 2.15 1.93
C ARG A 203 -12.84 2.92 0.70
N PRO A 204 -11.97 3.78 0.13
CA PRO A 204 -12.18 4.31 -1.21
C PRO A 204 -12.46 3.20 -2.21
N VAL A 205 -13.43 3.41 -3.10
CA VAL A 205 -13.73 2.47 -4.19
C VAL A 205 -12.49 2.31 -5.10
N SER A 206 -11.77 3.41 -5.32
CA SER A 206 -10.57 3.45 -6.14
C SER A 206 -9.32 3.70 -5.27
N LEU A 207 -8.75 2.61 -4.73
CA LEU A 207 -7.61 2.63 -3.79
C LEU A 207 -6.32 3.24 -4.35
N ASP A 208 -6.15 3.16 -5.67
CA ASP A 208 -4.97 3.65 -6.39
C ASP A 208 -5.24 4.97 -7.12
N SER A 209 -6.44 5.52 -7.00
CA SER A 209 -6.75 6.83 -7.59
C SER A 209 -5.92 7.91 -6.93
N LEU A 210 -5.33 8.74 -7.78
CA LEU A 210 -4.68 9.97 -7.37
C LEU A 210 -5.58 11.14 -7.74
N TYR A 211 -5.79 12.03 -6.77
CA TYR A 211 -6.66 13.19 -6.92
C TYR A 211 -5.80 14.43 -7.14
N ARG A 212 -6.19 15.28 -8.10
CA ARG A 212 -5.51 16.56 -8.30
C ARG A 212 -6.08 17.57 -7.32
N ILE A 213 -5.21 18.25 -6.59
CA ILE A 213 -5.60 19.30 -5.65
C ILE A 213 -5.44 20.67 -6.32
N SER A 214 -6.42 21.55 -6.14
CA SER A 214 -6.29 22.98 -6.43
C SER A 214 -6.93 23.79 -5.31
N ASN A 215 -6.59 25.08 -5.21
CA ASN A 215 -7.22 25.96 -4.23
C ASN A 215 -8.73 26.05 -4.48
N GLY A 216 -9.53 25.89 -3.43
CA GLY A 216 -11.00 25.85 -3.49
C GLY A 216 -11.58 24.59 -4.16
N ALA A 217 -10.79 23.54 -4.40
CA ALA A 217 -11.30 22.33 -5.03
C ALA A 217 -12.30 21.57 -4.14
N ALA A 218 -13.32 21.00 -4.77
CA ALA A 218 -14.21 20.00 -4.18
C ALA A 218 -13.85 18.63 -4.76
N ILE A 219 -13.38 17.71 -3.92
CA ILE A 219 -13.02 16.35 -4.30
C ILE A 219 -14.09 15.39 -3.79
N TYR A 220 -14.74 14.65 -4.67
CA TYR A 220 -15.73 13.65 -4.29
C TYR A 220 -15.07 12.28 -4.15
N LEU A 221 -15.05 11.76 -2.93
CA LEU A 221 -14.43 10.49 -2.57
C LEU A 221 -15.52 9.44 -2.29
N GLN A 222 -15.76 8.59 -3.27
CA GLN A 222 -16.66 7.45 -3.12
C GLN A 222 -16.04 6.38 -2.23
N VAL A 223 -16.76 5.94 -1.20
CA VAL A 223 -16.34 4.87 -0.29
C VAL A 223 -17.40 3.79 -0.15
N LYS A 224 -16.94 2.57 0.20
CA LYS A 224 -17.80 1.42 0.47
C LYS A 224 -17.23 0.56 1.59
N LEU A 225 -18.10 -0.17 2.28
CA LEU A 225 -17.70 -1.23 3.20
C LEU A 225 -17.02 -2.36 2.41
N TYR A 226 -15.85 -2.78 2.87
CA TYR A 226 -15.17 -3.96 2.35
C TYR A 226 -15.48 -5.20 3.21
N ASN A 227 -15.25 -6.38 2.63
CA ASN A 227 -15.40 -7.69 3.30
C ASN A 227 -16.83 -8.04 3.75
N ILE A 228 -17.86 -7.48 3.11
CA ILE A 228 -19.27 -7.80 3.40
C ILE A 228 -19.87 -8.86 2.47
N GLY A 229 -19.05 -9.43 1.57
CA GLY A 229 -19.49 -10.39 0.55
C GLY A 229 -19.43 -11.86 0.98
N ASN A 230 -18.96 -12.17 2.18
CA ASN A 230 -18.84 -13.55 2.64
C ASN A 230 -19.21 -13.66 4.12
N ILE A 231 -19.91 -14.74 4.48
CA ILE A 231 -20.14 -15.19 5.86
C ILE A 231 -19.64 -16.61 5.96
N TYR A 232 -19.05 -16.97 7.09
CA TYR A 232 -18.65 -18.35 7.37
C TYR A 232 -18.82 -18.66 8.85
N GLY A 233 -18.84 -19.94 9.17
CA GLY A 233 -18.93 -20.45 10.53
C GLY A 233 -19.24 -21.93 10.53
N ASN A 234 -19.67 -22.42 11.68
CA ASN A 234 -20.03 -23.81 11.90
C ASN A 234 -21.44 -23.92 12.47
N VAL A 235 -22.15 -24.95 12.06
CA VAL A 235 -23.43 -25.35 12.64
C VAL A 235 -23.23 -26.63 13.41
N LEU A 236 -23.45 -26.60 14.71
CA LEU A 236 -23.24 -27.74 15.60
C LEU A 236 -24.56 -28.18 16.23
N ASP A 237 -24.68 -29.48 16.49
CA ASP A 237 -25.80 -30.05 17.23
C ASP A 237 -25.65 -29.69 18.71
N SER A 238 -26.65 -29.03 19.28
CA SER A 238 -26.59 -28.48 20.64
C SER A 238 -26.38 -29.53 21.74
N ARG A 239 -26.67 -30.80 21.47
CA ARG A 239 -26.53 -31.90 22.45
C ARG A 239 -25.16 -32.57 22.34
N THR A 240 -24.67 -32.76 21.11
CA THR A 240 -23.44 -33.53 20.87
C THR A 240 -22.22 -32.67 20.59
N ASN A 241 -22.40 -31.37 20.34
CA ASN A 241 -21.38 -30.43 19.85
C ASN A 241 -20.65 -30.90 18.57
N LYS A 242 -21.24 -31.84 17.82
CA LYS A 242 -20.72 -32.28 16.52
C LYS A 242 -21.31 -31.44 15.40
N GLY A 243 -20.53 -31.28 14.32
CA GLY A 243 -20.97 -30.62 13.10
C GLY A 243 -22.22 -31.25 12.51
N VAL A 244 -23.14 -30.41 12.03
CA VAL A 244 -24.36 -30.86 11.35
C VAL A 244 -24.22 -30.58 9.86
N ASP A 245 -24.14 -31.65 9.09
CA ASP A 245 -24.09 -31.62 7.62
C ASP A 245 -25.38 -31.10 6.99
N SER A 246 -25.32 -30.55 5.78
CA SER A 246 -26.47 -30.24 4.93
C SER A 246 -27.52 -29.31 5.58
N VAL A 247 -27.10 -28.41 6.47
CA VAL A 247 -27.92 -27.31 6.99
C VAL A 247 -27.92 -26.20 5.95
N ARG A 248 -29.10 -25.79 5.48
CA ARG A 248 -29.24 -24.64 4.59
C ARG A 248 -28.95 -23.38 5.38
N VAL A 249 -27.92 -22.63 4.98
CA VAL A 249 -27.59 -21.32 5.52
C VAL A 249 -27.92 -20.27 4.47
N SER A 250 -28.79 -19.32 4.81
CA SER A 250 -29.31 -18.36 3.84
C SER A 250 -29.35 -16.92 4.34
N VAL A 251 -29.11 -15.99 3.42
CA VAL A 251 -29.40 -14.56 3.53
C VAL A 251 -30.30 -14.21 2.34
N ARG A 252 -31.59 -14.01 2.59
CA ARG A 252 -32.61 -13.88 1.52
C ARG A 252 -32.54 -15.11 0.59
N ASP A 253 -32.45 -14.89 -0.72
CA ASP A 253 -32.39 -15.97 -1.72
C ASP A 253 -30.98 -16.54 -1.93
N ALA A 254 -29.94 -15.91 -1.37
CA ALA A 254 -28.59 -16.46 -1.41
C ALA A 254 -28.43 -17.51 -0.32
N TYR A 255 -28.01 -18.72 -0.68
CA TYR A 255 -27.83 -19.81 0.27
C TYR A 255 -26.65 -20.71 -0.07
N THR A 256 -26.19 -21.44 0.95
CA THR A 256 -25.20 -22.52 0.87
C THR A 256 -25.64 -23.64 1.81
N PHE A 257 -24.94 -24.77 1.78
CA PHE A 257 -25.14 -25.87 2.74
C PHE A 257 -23.88 -26.08 3.56
N THR A 258 -24.05 -26.52 4.80
CA THR A 258 -22.93 -26.98 5.62
C THR A 258 -22.37 -28.30 5.11
N ASP A 259 -21.08 -28.55 5.35
CA ASP A 259 -20.41 -29.82 5.06
C ASP A 259 -20.51 -30.83 6.22
N ILE A 260 -19.86 -31.99 6.06
CA ILE A 260 -19.84 -33.07 7.06
C ILE A 260 -19.30 -32.66 8.44
N TYR A 261 -18.54 -31.58 8.54
CA TYR A 261 -18.01 -31.02 9.78
C TYR A 261 -18.86 -29.87 10.32
N GLY A 262 -19.98 -29.56 9.66
CA GLY A 262 -20.86 -28.44 9.99
C GLY A 262 -20.36 -27.10 9.49
N TYR A 263 -19.24 -27.04 8.76
CA TYR A 263 -18.67 -25.79 8.26
C TYR A 263 -19.48 -25.28 7.07
N TYR A 264 -19.65 -23.96 6.96
CA TYR A 264 -20.20 -23.32 5.79
C TYR A 264 -19.43 -22.05 5.42
N LYS A 265 -19.49 -21.72 4.13
CA LYS A 265 -19.13 -20.42 3.59
C LYS A 265 -20.21 -19.97 2.61
N LEU A 266 -20.88 -18.88 2.95
CA LEU A 266 -21.93 -18.26 2.15
C LEU A 266 -21.38 -17.01 1.45
N GLU A 267 -21.41 -17.00 0.13
CA GLU A 267 -21.10 -15.82 -0.67
C GLU A 267 -22.39 -14.98 -0.85
N ILE A 268 -22.32 -13.69 -0.52
CA ILE A 268 -23.46 -12.77 -0.58
C ILE A 268 -23.37 -11.93 -1.86
N PRO A 269 -24.36 -12.04 -2.76
CA PRO A 269 -24.47 -11.18 -3.94
C PRO A 269 -24.47 -9.69 -3.60
N SER A 270 -23.83 -8.86 -4.42
CA SER A 270 -23.64 -7.41 -4.13
C SER A 270 -24.93 -6.65 -3.84
N ASN A 271 -26.04 -6.98 -4.50
CA ASN A 271 -27.37 -6.40 -4.26
C ASN A 271 -27.96 -6.74 -2.88
N TYR A 272 -27.46 -7.80 -2.23
CA TYR A 272 -27.87 -8.23 -0.89
C TYR A 272 -26.87 -7.82 0.20
N GLN A 273 -25.68 -7.35 -0.16
CA GLN A 273 -24.64 -6.96 0.78
C GLN A 273 -25.08 -5.75 1.61
N LYS A 274 -25.04 -5.89 2.94
CA LYS A 274 -25.35 -4.86 3.92
C LYS A 274 -24.39 -4.95 5.09
N LYS A 275 -24.26 -3.83 5.82
CA LYS A 275 -23.46 -3.74 7.05
C LYS A 275 -23.85 -4.80 8.09
N TYR A 276 -25.15 -5.03 8.23
CA TYR A 276 -25.76 -6.02 9.09
C TYR A 276 -26.64 -6.96 8.28
N GLN A 277 -26.57 -8.26 8.55
CA GLN A 277 -27.37 -9.27 7.87
C GLN A 277 -28.23 -10.09 8.82
N ASN A 278 -29.35 -10.58 8.29
CA ASN A 278 -30.16 -11.59 8.93
C ASN A 278 -29.87 -12.93 8.26
N ILE A 279 -29.46 -13.92 9.04
CA ILE A 279 -29.04 -15.24 8.57
C ILE A 279 -30.02 -16.27 9.12
N ARG A 280 -30.51 -17.15 8.25
CA ARG A 280 -31.40 -18.25 8.61
C ARG A 280 -30.68 -19.59 8.39
N PHE A 281 -30.83 -20.48 9.36
CA PHE A 281 -30.31 -21.84 9.38
C PHE A 281 -31.48 -22.82 9.42
N GLU A 282 -31.54 -23.73 8.46
CA GLU A 282 -32.70 -24.63 8.28
C GLU A 282 -32.25 -26.04 7.87
N LYS A 283 -32.78 -27.05 8.56
CA LYS A 283 -32.61 -28.46 8.22
C LYS A 283 -33.78 -29.28 8.72
N ASN A 284 -34.28 -30.21 7.91
CA ASN A 284 -35.35 -31.12 8.34
C ASN A 284 -34.92 -31.92 9.58
N GLY A 285 -35.83 -32.01 10.56
CA GLY A 285 -35.56 -32.64 11.86
C GLY A 285 -34.79 -31.76 12.85
N TYR A 286 -34.53 -30.49 12.52
CA TYR A 286 -33.93 -29.49 13.40
C TYR A 286 -34.77 -28.22 13.46
N ASP A 287 -34.73 -27.54 14.61
CA ASP A 287 -35.42 -26.27 14.79
C ASP A 287 -34.77 -25.20 13.91
N ILE A 288 -35.60 -24.37 13.29
CA ILE A 288 -35.11 -23.25 12.48
C ILE A 288 -34.50 -22.20 13.41
N VAL A 289 -33.26 -21.79 13.11
CA VAL A 289 -32.58 -20.74 13.86
C VAL A 289 -32.38 -19.52 12.97
N GLN A 290 -32.67 -18.34 13.51
CA GLN A 290 -32.42 -17.07 12.85
C GLN A 290 -31.53 -16.19 13.71
N LYS A 291 -30.48 -15.62 13.09
CA LYS A 291 -29.56 -14.67 13.70
C LYS A 291 -29.75 -13.32 13.00
N ASN A 292 -30.20 -12.31 13.75
CA ASN A 292 -30.49 -10.99 13.20
C ASN A 292 -29.34 -10.02 13.48
N ASN A 293 -29.20 -9.00 12.63
CA ASN A 293 -28.26 -7.90 12.78
C ASN A 293 -26.78 -8.31 12.93
N ILE A 294 -26.34 -9.32 12.19
CA ILE A 294 -24.96 -9.83 12.29
C ILE A 294 -24.00 -8.91 11.52
N PRO A 295 -22.95 -8.37 12.16
CA PRO A 295 -22.00 -7.45 11.52
C PRO A 295 -20.99 -8.21 10.65
N ILE A 296 -21.26 -8.36 9.36
CA ILE A 296 -20.46 -9.25 8.47
C ILE A 296 -19.04 -8.75 8.26
N HIS A 297 -18.83 -7.45 8.37
CA HIS A 297 -17.55 -6.80 8.11
C HIS A 297 -16.46 -7.14 9.15
N THR A 298 -16.79 -7.72 10.30
CA THR A 298 -15.84 -8.03 11.38
C THR A 298 -15.00 -9.27 11.10
N LYS A 299 -15.37 -10.09 10.10
CA LYS A 299 -14.76 -11.41 9.83
C LYS A 299 -14.79 -12.36 11.04
N GLN A 300 -15.74 -12.16 11.96
CA GLN A 300 -15.99 -13.13 13.01
C GLN A 300 -16.74 -14.33 12.43
N SER A 301 -16.39 -15.55 12.85
CA SER A 301 -17.21 -16.72 12.51
C SER A 301 -18.59 -16.56 13.12
N VAL A 302 -19.61 -16.96 12.37
CA VAL A 302 -20.99 -16.98 12.84
C VAL A 302 -21.35 -18.43 13.13
N ASP A 303 -20.89 -18.89 14.29
CA ASP A 303 -21.16 -20.24 14.76
C ASP A 303 -22.54 -20.31 15.43
N VAL A 304 -23.24 -21.42 15.24
CA VAL A 304 -24.59 -21.60 15.77
C VAL A 304 -24.82 -23.03 16.26
N LEU A 305 -25.52 -23.13 17.39
CA LEU A 305 -26.03 -24.40 17.90
C LEU A 305 -27.48 -24.56 17.43
N ILE A 306 -27.79 -25.70 16.82
CA ILE A 306 -29.15 -26.08 16.44
C ILE A 306 -29.61 -27.29 17.23
N LYS A 307 -30.89 -27.32 17.59
CA LYS A 307 -31.51 -28.39 18.35
C LYS A 307 -32.34 -29.27 17.41
N LYS A 308 -32.36 -30.58 17.63
CA LYS A 308 -33.29 -31.46 16.92
C LYS A 308 -34.73 -31.08 17.29
N SER A 309 -35.59 -30.98 16.29
CA SER A 309 -37.01 -30.75 16.51
C SER A 309 -37.63 -32.01 17.10
N ASN A 310 -38.46 -31.82 18.12
CA ASN A 310 -39.35 -32.86 18.61
C ASN A 310 -40.54 -32.94 17.65
N VAL A 311 -40.33 -33.51 16.46
CA VAL A 311 -41.44 -33.91 15.59
C VAL A 311 -41.75 -35.34 15.99
N GLU A 312 -42.80 -35.51 16.80
CA GLU A 312 -43.46 -36.80 17.04
C GLU A 312 -44.14 -37.29 15.75
#